data_AF-A0A3I8FVF7-F1
#
_entry.id   AF-A0A3I8FVF7-F1
#
_cell.length_a   1.000
_cell.length_b   1.000
_cell.length_c   1.000
_cell.angle_alpha   90.00
_cell.angle_beta   90.00
_cell.angle_gamma   90.00
#
_symmetry.space_group_name_H-M   'P 1'
#
loop_
_entity.id
_entity.type
_entity.pdbx_description
1 polymer ?
#
loop_
_entity_poly.entity_id
_entity_poly.type
_entity_poly.pdbx_seq_one_letter_code
_entity_poly.pdbx_strand_id
1 'polypeptide(L)' 'MDGEFRIKRYRTHPQPYLINLENGRIEALPVDDDGCSSAPAIFGVITYIINDARNAEFDDCPVM' A
#
# COMPACT_ATOMS: atom_id res chain seq x y z
N MET A 1 -15.24 8.49 5.37
CA MET A 1 -14.19 8.32 6.41
C MET A 1 -12.90 8.81 5.76
N ASP A 2 -12.74 10.12 5.70
CA ASP A 2 -11.56 10.77 5.11
C ASP A 2 -10.50 10.89 6.22
N GLY A 3 -9.52 9.98 6.22
CA GLY A 3 -8.45 9.97 7.22
C GLY A 3 -7.93 8.60 7.64
N GLU A 4 -8.44 7.50 7.08
CA GLU A 4 -7.91 6.16 7.39
C GLU A 4 -6.60 5.88 6.64
N PHE A 5 -5.57 5.45 7.38
CA PHE A 5 -4.37 4.90 6.78
C PHE A 5 -4.64 3.53 6.16
N ARG A 6 -4.18 3.33 4.93
CA ARG A 6 -4.31 2.08 4.20
C ARG A 6 -2.97 1.64 3.63
N ILE A 7 -2.68 0.36 3.76
CA ILE A 7 -1.52 -0.26 3.12
C ILE A 7 -1.88 -0.60 1.68
N LYS A 8 -1.09 -0.12 0.73
CA LYS A 8 -1.23 -0.38 -0.70
C LYS A 8 0.13 -0.63 -1.32
N ARG A 9 0.16 -1.33 -2.45
CA ARG A 9 1.40 -1.52 -3.22
C ARG A 9 1.58 -0.37 -4.20
N TYR A 10 2.67 0.37 -4.06
CA TYR A 10 3.02 1.48 -4.95
C TYR A 10 3.78 0.99 -6.20
N ARG A 11 3.43 1.53 -7.37
CA ARG A 11 4.08 1.27 -8.66
C ARG A 11 4.29 2.60 -9.39
N THR A 12 5.39 2.71 -10.15
CA THR A 12 5.81 3.96 -10.80
C THR A 12 5.67 3.97 -12.33
N HIS A 13 5.56 2.79 -12.96
CA HIS A 13 5.51 2.65 -14.42
C HIS A 13 4.18 2.03 -14.87
N PRO A 14 3.51 2.54 -15.93
CA PRO A 14 3.94 3.66 -16.80
C PRO A 14 3.81 5.04 -16.16
N GLN A 15 2.97 5.18 -15.13
CA GLN A 15 2.84 6.36 -14.29
C GLN A 15 2.67 5.90 -12.82
N PRO A 16 2.83 6.79 -11.82
CA PRO A 16 2.59 6.43 -10.43
C PRO A 16 1.15 6.02 -10.12
N TYR A 17 0.95 4.85 -9.49
CA TYR A 17 -0.35 4.36 -9.03
C TYR A 17 -0.22 3.46 -7.80
N LEU A 18 -1.36 3.21 -7.16
CA LEU A 18 -1.50 2.32 -6.01
C LEU A 18 -2.31 1.08 -6.41
N ILE A 19 -1.94 -0.08 -5.87
CA ILE A 19 -2.70 -1.32 -6.00
C ILE A 19 -3.27 -1.67 -4.62
N ASN A 20 -4.58 -1.84 -4.57
CA ASN A 20 -5.27 -2.36 -3.39
C ASN A 20 -4.90 -3.83 -3.19
N LEU A 21 -4.37 -4.18 -2.02
CA LEU A 21 -3.89 -5.53 -1.73
C LEU A 21 -5.03 -6.54 -1.48
N GLU A 22 -6.23 -6.08 -1.12
CA GLU A 22 -7.37 -6.95 -0.83
C GLU A 22 -8.08 -7.44 -2.10
N ASN A 23 -8.19 -6.58 -3.11
CA ASN A 23 -8.98 -6.86 -4.31
C ASN A 23 -8.22 -6.66 -5.63
N GLY A 24 -6.96 -6.22 -5.59
CA GLY A 24 -6.12 -6.02 -6.77
C GLY A 24 -6.45 -4.80 -7.62
N ARG A 25 -7.42 -3.95 -7.22
CA ARG A 25 -7.81 -2.77 -8.00
C ARG A 25 -6.68 -1.74 -8.06
N ILE A 26 -6.51 -1.16 -9.24
CA ILE A 26 -5.63 -0.01 -9.47
C ILE A 26 -6.35 1.25 -9.03
N GLU A 27 -5.67 2.06 -8.24
CA GLU A 27 -6.15 3.31 -7.68
C GLU A 27 -5.15 4.43 -7.99
N ALA A 28 -5.67 5.61 -8.34
CA ALA A 28 -4.84 6.79 -8.53
C ALA A 28 -4.22 7.23 -7.20
N LEU A 29 -3.12 7.97 -7.28
CA LEU A 29 -2.59 8.67 -6.11
C LEU A 29 -3.62 9.70 -5.62
N PRO A 30 -3.79 9.86 -4.30
CA PRO A 30 -4.59 10.95 -3.76
C PRO A 30 -4.03 12.28 -4.26
N VAL A 31 -4.92 13.14 -4.75
CA VAL A 31 -4.58 14.52 -5.13
C VAL A 31 -5.01 15.39 -3.96
N ASP A 32 -4.07 16.17 -3.41
CA ASP A 32 -4.39 17.16 -2.40
C ASP A 32 -5.16 18.31 -3.06
N ASP A 33 -6.43 18.49 -2.69
CA ASP A 33 -7.32 19.54 -3.23
C ASP A 33 -6.89 20.96 -2.78
N ASP A 34 -6.06 21.05 -1.72
CA ASP A 34 -5.76 22.30 -1.01
C ASP A 34 -4.42 22.96 -1.38
N GLY A 35 -3.75 22.56 -2.47
CA GLY A 35 -2.63 23.31 -3.08
C GLY A 35 -1.40 23.62 -2.19
N CYS A 36 -1.38 23.16 -0.93
CA CYS A 36 -0.42 23.55 0.10
C CYS A 36 0.41 22.37 0.63
N SER A 37 0.27 21.18 0.06
CA SER A 37 1.21 20.08 0.30
C SER A 37 1.52 19.37 -1.01
N SER A 38 2.76 19.59 -1.47
CA SER A 38 3.35 18.92 -2.64
C SER A 38 3.82 17.49 -2.31
N ALA A 39 3.40 16.96 -1.16
CA ALA A 39 3.81 15.64 -0.71
C ALA A 39 2.71 14.65 -1.11
N PRO A 40 2.98 13.65 -1.99
CA PRO A 40 2.02 12.59 -2.23
C PRO A 40 1.64 11.96 -0.88
N ALA A 41 0.37 11.62 -0.68
CA ALA A 41 -0.19 11.02 0.55
C ALA A 41 0.37 9.59 0.83
N ILE A 42 1.68 9.49 0.94
CA ILE A 42 2.49 8.31 1.19
C ILE A 42 3.34 8.64 2.41
N PHE A 43 3.02 8.01 3.54
CA PHE A 43 3.61 8.34 4.83
C PHE A 43 4.84 7.48 5.17
N GLY A 44 5.11 6.45 4.38
CA GLY A 44 6.26 5.57 4.60
C GLY A 44 6.23 4.33 3.72
N VAL A 45 7.25 3.49 3.89
CA VAL A 45 7.39 2.21 3.21
C VAL A 45 7.44 1.10 4.26
N ILE A 46 6.82 -0.04 3.95
CA ILE A 46 6.93 -1.24 4.78
C ILE A 46 8.22 -1.95 4.40
N THR A 47 9.10 -2.16 5.38
CA THR A 47 10.38 -2.85 5.20
C THR A 47 10.34 -4.29 5.70
N TYR A 48 9.55 -4.55 6.75
CA TYR A 48 9.39 -5.87 7.36
C TYR A 48 7.92 -6.11 7.71
N ILE A 49 7.50 -7.37 7.61
CA ILE A 49 6.22 -7.87 8.13
C ILE A 49 6.58 -8.92 9.17
N ILE A 50 6.07 -8.75 10.40
CA ILE A 50 6.33 -9.67 11.51
C ILE A 50 5.03 -10.38 11.84
N ASN A 51 4.98 -11.70 11.62
CA ASN A 51 3.80 -12.51 11.87
C ASN A 51 3.90 -13.21 13.24
N ASP A 52 2.75 -13.54 13.84
CA ASP A 52 2.69 -14.38 15.02
C ASP A 52 2.85 -15.86 14.63
N ALA A 53 4.04 -16.40 14.89
CA ALA A 53 4.41 -17.77 14.56
C ALA A 53 3.60 -18.85 15.30
N ARG A 54 2.83 -18.51 16.33
CA ARG A 54 1.99 -19.46 17.08
C ARG A 54 0.71 -19.84 16.32
N ASN A 55 0.31 -19.04 15.33
CA ASN A 55 -0.92 -19.24 14.57
C ASN A 55 -0.75 -20.13 13.34
N ALA A 56 0.41 -20.80 13.17
CA ALA A 56 0.76 -21.62 12.00
C ALA A 56 0.63 -20.90 10.64
N GLU A 57 0.55 -19.56 10.64
CA GLU A 57 0.51 -18.71 9.44
C GLU A 57 1.94 -18.51 8.90
N PHE A 58 2.59 -19.62 8.59
CA PHE A 58 3.72 -19.64 7.68
C PHE A 58 3.16 -19.99 6.30
N ASP A 59 3.58 -19.23 5.30
CA ASP A 59 3.15 -19.33 3.90
C ASP A 59 3.32 -20.77 3.38
N ASP A 60 2.22 -21.51 3.19
CA ASP A 60 2.17 -22.76 2.42
C ASP A 60 2.38 -22.51 0.90
N CYS A 61 2.66 -21.27 0.49
CA CYS A 61 3.02 -20.90 -0.87
C CYS A 61 4.55 -20.85 -1.03
N PRO A 62 5.19 -21.86 -1.65
CA PRO A 62 6.56 -21.72 -2.08
C PRO A 62 6.65 -20.59 -3.12
N VAL A 63 7.49 -19.60 -2.83
CA VAL A 63 7.81 -18.53 -3.79
C VAL A 63 8.45 -19.17 -5.03
N MET A 64 7.75 -19.17 -6.18
CA MET A 64 8.38 -19.41 -7.50
C MET A 64 9.09 -18.15 -7.98
#